data_AF-A0A355ER77-F1
#
_entry.id   AF-A0A355ER77-F1
#
_cell.length_a   1.000
_cell.length_b   1.000
_cell.length_c   1.000
_cell.angle_alpha   90.00
_cell.angle_beta   90.00
_cell.angle_gamma   90.00
#
_symmetry.space_group_name_H-M   'P 1'
#
loop_
_entity.id
_entity.type
_entity.pdbx_description
1 polymer ?
#
loop_
_entity_poly.entity_id
_entity_poly.type
_entity_poly.pdbx_seq_one_letter_code
_entity_poly.pdbx_strand_id
1 'polypeptide(L)'
;MRRALLVLGTLALAGCGRGGVVGAPAAEPIRAGCVERFEVGADLFPDKVEIRHAAHFSVTYAGHYKVVRLRARDGHGGGRGEETLVLVQCGTPAPPLTGELAGASVVEVPARTVAVGAPSDAARLTALGLAERIVALGSEKIF
;
A
#
# COMPACT_ATOMS: atom_id res chain seq x y z
N MET A 1 46.08 -11.38 -65.26
CA MET A 1 47.29 -11.03 -64.51
C MET A 1 46.89 -10.19 -63.30
N ARG A 2 46.94 -10.78 -62.11
CA ARG A 2 47.70 -10.33 -60.93
C ARG A 2 47.25 -9.01 -60.26
N ARG A 3 46.62 -9.19 -59.08
CA ARG A 3 46.87 -8.52 -57.76
C ARG A 3 46.55 -7.00 -57.70
N ALA A 4 46.03 -6.40 -56.63
CA ALA A 4 46.06 -6.72 -55.21
C ALA A 4 44.91 -6.02 -54.45
N LEU A 5 44.60 -6.58 -53.28
CA LEU A 5 43.62 -6.15 -52.28
C LEU A 5 43.86 -4.72 -51.77
N LEU A 6 42.77 -4.01 -51.49
CA LEU A 6 42.71 -2.98 -50.45
C LEU A 6 41.55 -3.34 -49.52
N VAL A 7 41.91 -4.03 -48.44
CA VAL A 7 41.06 -4.26 -47.28
C VAL A 7 41.18 -3.02 -46.41
N LEU A 8 40.16 -2.16 -46.39
CA LEU A 8 39.96 -1.22 -45.30
C LEU A 8 38.86 -1.77 -44.40
N GLY A 9 39.25 -2.13 -43.19
CA GLY A 9 38.41 -2.79 -42.19
C GLY A 9 37.26 -1.91 -41.75
N THR A 10 36.05 -2.47 -41.85
CA THR A 10 34.85 -1.99 -41.18
C THR A 10 35.01 -2.14 -39.67
N LEU A 11 35.24 -1.00 -38.99
CA LEU A 11 35.20 -0.89 -37.54
C LEU A 11 33.73 -0.96 -37.09
N ALA A 12 33.25 -2.17 -36.81
CA ALA A 12 31.93 -2.38 -36.21
C ALA A 12 31.99 -1.95 -34.73
N LEU A 13 31.51 -0.74 -34.42
CA LEU A 13 31.21 -0.34 -33.05
C LEU A 13 30.07 -1.23 -32.54
N ALA A 14 30.39 -2.11 -31.60
CA ALA A 14 29.42 -2.85 -30.79
C ALA A 14 28.58 -1.84 -30.00
N GLY A 15 27.32 -1.66 -30.42
CA GLY A 15 26.36 -0.81 -29.73
C GLY A 15 26.06 -1.35 -28.33
N CYS A 16 26.18 -0.48 -27.32
CA CYS A 16 25.80 -0.77 -25.94
C CYS A 16 24.33 -1.22 -25.89
N GLY A 17 24.11 -2.46 -25.47
CA GLY A 17 22.80 -2.94 -25.05
C GLY A 17 22.29 -2.07 -23.90
N ARG A 18 21.32 -1.20 -24.20
CA ARG A 18 20.42 -0.67 -23.18
C ARG A 18 19.55 -1.84 -22.74
N GLY A 19 20.00 -2.56 -21.73
CA GLY A 19 19.13 -3.35 -20.88
C GLY A 19 18.07 -2.41 -20.34
N GLY A 20 16.89 -2.43 -20.96
CA GLY A 20 15.72 -1.79 -20.42
C GLY A 20 15.46 -2.45 -19.08
N VAL A 21 15.78 -1.76 -18.00
CA VAL A 21 15.26 -2.10 -16.69
C VAL A 21 13.75 -1.92 -16.85
N VAL A 22 13.02 -3.03 -16.99
CA VAL A 22 11.57 -3.00 -16.83
C VAL A 22 11.39 -2.62 -15.37
N GLY A 23 11.20 -1.32 -15.13
CA GLY A 23 10.76 -0.84 -13.84
C GLY A 23 9.53 -1.66 -13.50
N ALA A 24 9.54 -2.28 -12.32
CA ALA A 24 8.33 -2.83 -11.74
C ALA A 24 7.22 -1.78 -11.92
N PRO A 25 6.00 -2.16 -12.33
CA PRO A 25 4.92 -1.19 -12.44
C PRO A 25 4.87 -0.42 -11.13
N ALA A 26 5.12 0.88 -11.21
CA ALA A 26 4.85 1.78 -10.10
C ALA A 26 3.41 1.49 -9.72
N ALA A 27 3.18 1.17 -8.44
CA ALA A 27 1.83 0.91 -7.93
C ALA A 27 0.93 2.01 -8.49
N GLU A 28 -0.10 1.61 -9.26
CA GLU A 28 -1.05 2.56 -9.83
C GLU A 28 -1.50 3.49 -8.70
N PRO A 29 -1.65 4.80 -8.98
CA PRO A 29 -2.08 5.74 -7.96
C PRO A 29 -3.35 5.18 -7.33
N ILE A 30 -3.36 5.09 -5.99
CA ILE A 30 -4.56 4.78 -5.22
C ILE A 30 -5.67 5.58 -5.87
N ARG A 31 -6.72 4.92 -6.41
CA ARG A 31 -7.77 5.59 -7.19
C ARG A 31 -8.13 6.89 -6.48
N ALA A 32 -7.77 8.01 -7.11
CA ALA A 32 -7.70 9.28 -6.39
C ALA A 32 -9.09 9.79 -6.02
N GLY A 33 -10.12 9.31 -6.72
CA GLY A 33 -11.53 9.60 -6.47
C GLY A 33 -12.27 8.44 -5.81
N CYS A 34 -13.41 8.77 -5.21
CA CYS A 34 -14.33 7.79 -4.66
C CYS A 34 -15.08 7.03 -5.75
N VAL A 35 -15.54 5.84 -5.39
CA VAL A 35 -16.42 5.05 -6.23
C VAL A 35 -17.77 5.76 -6.31
N GLU A 36 -18.14 6.20 -7.51
CA GLU A 36 -19.43 6.85 -7.75
C GLU A 36 -20.55 5.83 -7.99
N ARG A 37 -20.21 4.69 -8.59
CA ARG A 37 -21.15 3.61 -8.90
C ARG A 37 -20.61 2.27 -8.41
N PHE A 38 -21.26 1.73 -7.39
CA PHE A 38 -20.94 0.43 -6.84
C PHE A 38 -21.75 -0.67 -7.51
N GLU A 39 -21.07 -1.68 -8.02
CA GLU A 39 -21.67 -2.89 -8.57
C GLU A 39 -21.49 -4.04 -7.57
N VAL A 40 -22.58 -4.74 -7.25
CA VAL A 40 -22.56 -5.84 -6.28
C VAL A 40 -21.66 -6.97 -6.80
N GLY A 41 -20.71 -7.40 -5.97
CA GLY A 41 -19.77 -8.48 -6.30
C GLY A 41 -18.48 -8.01 -6.98
N ALA A 42 -18.28 -6.71 -7.21
CA ALA A 42 -17.01 -6.19 -7.72
C ALA A 42 -15.86 -6.42 -6.73
N ASP A 43 -14.71 -6.90 -7.23
CA ASP A 43 -13.45 -6.89 -6.47
C ASP A 43 -12.83 -5.49 -6.56
N LEU A 44 -12.87 -4.75 -5.46
CA LEU A 44 -12.34 -3.39 -5.37
C LEU A 44 -10.94 -3.34 -4.73
N PHE A 45 -10.37 -4.53 -4.46
CA PHE A 45 -9.01 -4.72 -3.97
C PHE A 45 -8.31 -5.84 -4.77
N PRO A 46 -8.16 -5.68 -6.10
CA PRO A 46 -7.55 -6.70 -6.95
C PRO A 46 -6.07 -6.92 -6.62
N ASP A 47 -5.38 -5.87 -6.16
CA ASP A 47 -3.98 -5.94 -5.71
C ASP A 47 -3.89 -6.49 -4.29
N LYS A 48 -3.54 -7.77 -4.20
CA LYS A 48 -3.48 -8.52 -2.94
C LYS A 48 -2.03 -8.67 -2.49
N VAL A 49 -1.79 -8.32 -1.23
CA VAL A 49 -0.48 -8.51 -0.61
C VAL A 49 -0.34 -9.93 -0.04
N GLU A 50 0.82 -10.53 -0.24
CA GLU A 50 1.25 -11.74 0.46
C GLU A 50 2.12 -11.34 1.67
N ILE A 51 1.67 -11.67 2.88
CA ILE A 51 2.41 -11.35 4.11
C ILE A 51 3.42 -12.46 4.39
N ARG A 52 4.72 -12.16 4.21
CA ARG A 52 5.81 -13.13 4.44
C ARG A 52 6.47 -13.03 5.81
N HIS A 53 6.56 -11.82 6.36
CA HIS A 53 7.37 -11.55 7.56
C HIS A 53 6.61 -10.85 8.69
N ALA A 54 5.52 -10.14 8.40
CA ALA A 54 4.78 -9.45 9.43
C ALA A 54 4.02 -10.44 10.32
N ALA A 55 4.21 -10.33 11.65
CA ALA A 55 3.54 -11.17 12.63
C ALA A 55 2.36 -10.47 13.34
N HIS A 56 2.29 -9.15 13.23
CA HIS A 56 1.38 -8.31 14.02
C HIS A 56 0.09 -7.95 13.31
N PHE A 57 -0.11 -8.38 12.07
CA PHE A 57 -1.39 -8.23 11.40
C PHE A 57 -1.63 -9.33 10.37
N SER A 58 -2.90 -9.53 10.03
CA SER A 58 -3.32 -10.31 8.87
C SER A 58 -4.31 -9.52 8.01
N VAL A 59 -4.43 -9.89 6.74
CA VAL A 59 -5.38 -9.27 5.80
C VAL A 59 -6.20 -10.36 5.12
N THR A 60 -7.52 -10.21 5.15
CA THR A 60 -8.48 -11.06 4.43
C THR A 60 -9.27 -10.22 3.44
N TYR A 61 -9.46 -10.70 2.22
CA TYR A 61 -10.16 -9.97 1.16
C TYR A 61 -11.57 -10.54 0.96
N ALA A 62 -12.57 -9.66 0.82
CA ALA A 62 -13.98 -10.01 0.69
C ALA A 62 -14.65 -9.25 -0.47
N GLY A 63 -13.94 -9.13 -1.60
CA GLY A 63 -14.39 -8.43 -2.80
C GLY A 63 -14.27 -6.92 -2.66
N HIS A 64 -15.35 -6.25 -2.24
CA HIS A 64 -15.40 -4.78 -2.18
C HIS A 64 -14.79 -4.19 -0.91
N TYR A 65 -14.47 -5.02 0.08
CA TYR A 65 -13.77 -4.64 1.31
C TYR A 65 -12.69 -5.65 1.66
N LYS A 66 -11.76 -5.23 2.52
CA LYS A 66 -10.80 -6.14 3.15
C LYS A 66 -10.77 -5.92 4.66
N VAL A 67 -10.48 -6.98 5.39
CA VAL A 67 -10.42 -6.99 6.85
C VAL A 67 -8.96 -7.06 7.25
N VAL A 68 -8.50 -6.10 8.04
CA VAL A 68 -7.17 -6.10 8.66
C VAL A 68 -7.33 -6.40 10.13
N ARG A 69 -6.77 -7.51 10.60
CA ARG A 69 -6.74 -7.83 12.03
C ARG A 69 -5.37 -7.47 12.58
N LEU A 70 -5.34 -6.53 13.51
CA LEU A 70 -4.15 -6.08 14.23
C LEU A 70 -4.02 -6.84 15.54
N ARG A 71 -2.83 -7.32 15.82
CA ARG A 71 -2.49 -8.03 17.05
C ARG A 71 -1.54 -7.16 17.84
N ALA A 72 -2.06 -6.43 18.82
CA ALA A 72 -1.22 -5.66 19.72
C ALA A 72 -0.43 -6.61 20.62
N ARG A 73 0.90 -6.59 20.47
CA ARG A 73 1.82 -7.11 21.49
C ARG A 73 2.33 -5.89 22.22
N ASP A 74 1.93 -5.69 23.46
CA ASP A 74 2.63 -4.74 24.30
C ASP A 74 3.92 -5.41 24.80
N GLY A 75 5.02 -4.66 24.87
CA GLY A 75 6.29 -5.18 25.38
C GLY A 75 6.29 -5.53 26.87
N HIS A 76 5.15 -5.38 27.56
CA HIS A 76 5.00 -5.48 29.01
C HIS A 76 3.93 -6.51 29.46
N GLY A 77 3.42 -7.35 28.55
CA GLY A 77 2.56 -8.50 28.91
C GLY A 77 1.08 -8.18 29.23
N GLY A 78 0.64 -6.94 29.10
CA GLY A 78 -0.75 -6.49 29.13
C GLY A 78 -1.27 -6.14 27.73
N GLY A 79 -1.63 -7.15 26.94
CA GLY A 79 -2.03 -6.96 25.53
C GLY A 79 -3.19 -5.97 25.39
N ARG A 80 -3.07 -5.00 24.46
CA ARG A 80 -4.15 -4.04 24.12
C ARG A 80 -5.34 -4.65 23.36
N GLY A 81 -5.46 -5.98 23.36
CA GLY A 81 -6.46 -6.71 22.59
C GLY A 81 -6.13 -6.79 21.09
N GLU A 82 -6.91 -7.60 20.38
CA GLU A 82 -6.92 -7.60 18.92
C GLU A 82 -7.85 -6.48 18.43
N GLU A 83 -7.39 -5.70 17.46
CA GLU A 83 -8.21 -4.67 16.80
C GLU A 83 -8.53 -5.13 15.39
N THR A 84 -9.78 -4.95 14.95
CA THR A 84 -10.22 -5.32 13.61
C THR A 84 -10.60 -4.06 12.83
N LEU A 85 -9.97 -3.86 11.68
CA LEU A 85 -10.27 -2.79 10.74
C LEU A 85 -10.97 -3.37 9.51
N VAL A 86 -12.04 -2.73 9.07
CA VAL A 86 -12.70 -2.99 7.79
C VAL A 86 -12.36 -1.85 6.85
N LEU A 87 -11.58 -2.16 5.81
CA LEU A 87 -11.17 -1.19 4.81
C LEU A 87 -12.10 -1.29 3.59
N VAL A 88 -12.81 -0.19 3.30
CA VAL A 88 -13.73 -0.07 2.16
C VAL A 88 -13.22 1.00 1.21
N GLN A 89 -13.48 0.89 -0.09
CA GLN A 89 -13.22 2.03 -0.98
C GLN A 89 -14.21 3.16 -0.66
N CYS A 90 -13.76 4.42 -0.64
CA CYS A 90 -14.67 5.53 -0.38
C CYS A 90 -15.79 5.55 -1.43
N GLY A 91 -17.02 5.84 -0.98
CA GLY A 91 -18.22 5.77 -1.82
C GLY A 91 -18.84 4.37 -1.94
N THR A 92 -18.33 3.36 -1.22
CA THR A 92 -18.92 2.01 -1.18
C THR A 92 -19.50 1.67 0.18
N PRO A 93 -20.53 0.83 0.25
CA PRO A 93 -21.14 0.47 1.52
C PRO A 93 -20.19 -0.37 2.39
N ALA A 94 -20.25 -0.16 3.70
CA ALA A 94 -19.61 -1.05 4.66
C ALA A 94 -20.42 -2.35 4.84
N PRO A 95 -19.77 -3.49 5.09
CA PRO A 95 -20.46 -4.72 5.45
C PRO A 95 -21.15 -4.58 6.82
N PRO A 96 -22.14 -5.43 7.14
CA PRO A 96 -22.69 -5.51 8.48
C PRO A 96 -21.60 -5.81 9.52
N LEU A 97 -21.48 -4.95 10.53
CA LEU A 97 -20.49 -5.08 11.62
C LEU A 97 -21.03 -5.99 12.73
N THR A 98 -21.29 -7.24 12.36
CA THR A 98 -21.88 -8.27 13.22
C THR A 98 -20.99 -9.52 13.23
N GLY A 99 -21.19 -10.40 14.23
CA GLY A 99 -20.40 -11.63 14.36
C GLY A 99 -18.90 -11.33 14.47
N GLU A 100 -18.10 -11.89 13.57
CA GLU A 100 -16.63 -11.74 13.52
C GLU A 100 -16.14 -10.30 13.26
N LEU A 101 -17.03 -9.42 12.80
CA LEU A 101 -16.77 -7.99 12.58
C LEU A 101 -17.42 -7.10 13.63
N ALA A 102 -18.03 -7.68 14.68
CA ALA A 102 -18.59 -6.90 15.77
C ALA A 102 -17.48 -6.07 16.45
N GLY A 103 -17.70 -4.76 16.55
CA GLY A 103 -16.72 -3.83 17.12
C GLY A 103 -15.56 -3.46 16.19
N ALA A 104 -15.60 -3.85 14.90
CA ALA A 104 -14.58 -3.44 13.95
C ALA A 104 -14.72 -1.95 13.57
N SER A 105 -13.58 -1.28 13.37
CA SER A 105 -13.52 0.10 12.88
C SER A 105 -13.53 0.11 11.36
N VAL A 106 -14.43 0.88 10.74
CA VAL A 106 -14.47 1.06 9.29
C VAL A 106 -13.57 2.23 8.90
N VAL A 107 -12.70 2.02 7.91
CA VAL A 107 -11.84 3.06 7.34
C VAL A 107 -12.02 3.09 5.83
N GLU A 108 -12.31 4.28 5.30
CA GLU A 108 -12.37 4.50 3.86
C GLU A 108 -10.98 4.58 3.23
N VAL A 109 -10.85 4.02 2.03
CA VAL A 109 -9.65 4.04 1.20
C VAL A 109 -9.92 4.88 -0.05
N PRO A 110 -9.06 5.85 -0.39
CA PRO A 110 -7.97 6.38 0.44
C PRO A 110 -8.47 7.13 1.68
N ALA A 111 -7.74 7.01 2.80
CA ALA A 111 -7.96 7.87 3.96
C ALA A 111 -7.59 9.33 3.61
N ARG A 112 -8.50 10.27 3.86
CA ARG A 112 -8.34 11.67 3.46
C ARG A 112 -7.48 12.47 4.43
N THR A 113 -7.61 12.19 5.72
CA THR A 113 -6.94 12.89 6.81
C THR A 113 -6.50 11.90 7.88
N VAL A 114 -5.43 12.21 8.60
CA VAL A 114 -4.92 11.38 9.69
C VAL A 114 -4.43 12.26 10.85
N ALA A 115 -4.75 11.84 12.07
CA ALA A 115 -4.13 12.33 13.29
C ALA A 115 -3.06 11.33 13.72
N VAL A 116 -1.86 11.79 14.06
CA VAL A 116 -0.75 10.90 14.43
C VAL A 116 -0.29 11.19 15.85
N GLY A 117 -0.10 10.13 16.65
CA GLY A 117 0.26 10.24 18.07
C GLY A 117 1.77 10.20 18.34
N ALA A 118 2.55 9.63 17.44
CA ALA A 118 4.00 9.47 17.61
C ALA A 118 4.77 10.19 16.48
N PRO A 119 5.92 10.84 16.78
CA PRO A 119 6.77 11.46 15.76
C PRO A 119 7.23 10.48 14.67
N SER A 120 7.42 9.21 15.02
CA SER A 120 7.80 8.15 14.08
C SER A 120 6.71 7.87 13.04
N ASP A 121 5.43 7.98 13.41
CA ASP A 121 4.32 7.81 12.47
C ASP A 121 4.21 9.01 11.51
N ALA A 122 4.45 10.23 12.02
CA ALA A 122 4.55 11.42 11.18
C ALA A 122 5.69 11.29 10.16
N ALA A 123 6.87 10.85 10.59
CA ALA A 123 8.01 10.62 9.71
C ALA A 123 7.72 9.56 8.63
N ARG A 124 7.00 8.48 8.99
CA ARG A 124 6.60 7.43 8.04
C ARG A 124 5.67 7.99 6.96
N LEU A 125 4.66 8.79 7.33
CA LEU A 125 3.75 9.39 6.36
C LEU A 125 4.46 10.38 5.44
N THR A 126 5.40 11.18 5.97
CA THR A 126 6.23 12.07 5.16
C THR A 126 7.07 11.31 4.14
N ALA A 127 7.70 10.21 4.55
CA ALA A 127 8.48 9.35 3.64
C ALA A 127 7.63 8.72 2.52
N LEU A 128 6.33 8.52 2.77
CA LEU A 128 5.37 8.05 1.78
C LEU A 128 4.79 9.17 0.90
N GLY A 129 5.22 10.43 1.09
CA GLY A 129 4.67 11.60 0.39
C GLY A 129 3.25 11.97 0.83
N LEU A 130 2.85 11.57 2.04
CA LEU A 130 1.49 11.75 2.58
C LEU A 130 1.42 12.80 3.71
N ALA A 131 2.46 13.63 3.87
CA ALA A 131 2.53 14.64 4.93
C ALA A 131 1.31 15.58 4.95
N GLU A 132 0.82 15.99 3.77
CA GLU A 132 -0.34 16.86 3.60
C GLU A 132 -1.66 16.28 4.13
N ARG A 133 -1.71 14.97 4.45
CA ARG A 133 -2.88 14.34 5.05
C ARG A 133 -2.90 14.46 6.58
N ILE A 134 -1.79 14.88 7.19
CA ILE A 134 -1.69 15.02 8.65
C ILE A 134 -2.42 16.29 9.07
N VAL A 135 -3.49 16.16 9.84
CA VAL A 135 -4.30 17.30 10.33
C VAL A 135 -4.12 17.56 11.82
N ALA A 136 -3.52 16.62 12.55
CA ALA A 136 -3.23 16.76 13.98
C ALA A 136 -2.02 15.92 14.39
N LEU A 137 -1.27 16.45 15.36
CA LEU A 137 -0.15 15.79 16.01
C LEU A 137 -0.48 15.65 17.51
N GLY A 138 -0.38 14.43 18.02
CA GLY A 138 -0.44 14.18 19.45
C GLY A 138 0.85 14.65 20.12
N SER A 139 0.73 15.35 21.23
CA SER A 139 1.83 15.55 22.17
C SER A 139 1.80 14.41 23.18
N GLU A 140 2.85 13.60 23.26
CA GLU A 140 3.02 12.76 24.44
C GLU A 140 3.33 13.65 25.65
N LYS A 141 2.77 13.32 26.81
CA LYS A 141 3.18 13.95 28.07
C LYS A 141 4.64 13.61 28.34
N ILE A 142 5.50 14.57 28.11
CA ILE A 142 6.79 14.66 28.77
C ILE A 142 6.49 15.18 30.18
N PHE A 143 6.67 14.31 31.18
CA PHE A 143 6.50 14.48 32.64
C PHE A 143 5.10 14.19 33.22
#